data_AF-A0A960MG39-F1
#
_entry.id   AF-A0A960MG39-F1
#
_cell.length_a   1.000
_cell.length_b   1.000
_cell.length_c   1.000
_cell.angle_alpha   90.00
_cell.angle_beta   90.00
_cell.angle_gamma   90.00
#
_symmetry.space_group_name_H-M   'P 1'
#
loop_
_entity.id
_entity.type
_entity.pdbx_description
1 polymer ?
#
loop_
_entity_poly.entity_id
_entity_poly.type
_entity_poly.pdbx_seq_one_letter_code
_entity_poly.pdbx_strand_id
1 'polypeptide(L)'
;MAQKLILRNSQSPGDIVMLTAAVRDLHAHYPGAYVTDVRTPCGHLWENNPWITPIDDDDPEAETIDCLYPLIHRSNQQPWHFLHAFGHYLAERLDLPHLHPTAFRGDIHLSEEERGWFSQVRELVGVDEPFWIVVSGGKH
;
A
#
# COMPACT_ATOMS: atom_id res chain seq x y z
N MET A 1 -15.84 -0.78 19.32
CA MET A 1 -14.53 -0.09 19.33
C MET A 1 -13.83 -0.46 18.03
N ALA A 2 -13.00 0.42 17.48
CA ALA A 2 -12.24 0.09 16.27
C ALA A 2 -11.21 -1.00 16.59
N GLN A 3 -11.04 -1.97 15.68
CA GLN A 3 -10.07 -3.05 15.82
C GLN A 3 -8.68 -2.55 15.40
N LYS A 4 -7.67 -2.76 16.26
CA LYS A 4 -6.29 -2.40 15.99
C LYS A 4 -5.61 -3.52 15.20
N LEU A 5 -5.02 -3.20 14.06
CA LEU A 5 -4.34 -4.15 13.18
C LEU A 5 -2.92 -3.68 12.92
N ILE A 6 -1.94 -4.57 13.14
CA ILE A 6 -0.55 -4.39 12.70
C ILE A 6 -0.32 -5.29 11.49
N LEU A 7 -0.15 -4.70 10.30
CA LEU A 7 0.02 -5.42 9.05
C LEU A 7 1.51 -5.63 8.74
N ARG A 8 1.97 -6.88 8.77
CA ARG A 8 3.38 -7.24 8.53
C ARG A 8 3.59 -7.83 7.14
N ASN A 9 4.62 -7.36 6.44
CA ASN A 9 5.06 -7.97 5.19
C ASN A 9 6.54 -7.65 4.90
N SER A 10 7.32 -8.65 4.52
CA SER A 10 8.78 -8.53 4.28
C SER A 10 9.20 -8.48 2.81
N GLN A 11 8.25 -8.28 1.88
CA GLN A 11 8.51 -8.33 0.45
C GLN A 11 9.06 -7.01 -0.10
N SER A 12 9.35 -7.01 -1.40
CA SER A 12 9.97 -5.89 -2.09
C SER A 12 9.08 -4.64 -2.13
N PRO A 13 9.64 -3.44 -2.34
CA PRO A 13 8.85 -2.21 -2.40
C PRO A 13 7.70 -2.27 -3.42
N GLY A 14 7.89 -2.91 -4.58
CA GLY A 14 6.83 -3.05 -5.58
C GLY A 14 5.60 -3.81 -5.06
N ASP A 15 5.81 -4.83 -4.22
CA ASP A 15 4.73 -5.57 -3.59
C ASP A 15 4.08 -4.73 -2.48
N ILE A 16 4.88 -4.07 -1.64
CA ILE A 16 4.37 -3.22 -0.56
C ILE A 16 3.52 -2.05 -1.10
N VAL A 17 3.82 -1.51 -2.27
CA VAL A 17 2.94 -0.52 -2.92
C VAL A 17 1.54 -1.08 -3.16
N MET A 18 1.35 -2.37 -3.42
CA MET A 18 0.01 -2.96 -3.52
C MET A 18 -0.67 -3.12 -2.15
N LEU A 19 0.10 -3.34 -1.07
CA LEU A 19 -0.44 -3.37 0.29
C LEU A 19 -1.00 -2.00 0.71
N THR A 20 -0.36 -0.89 0.30
CA THR A 20 -0.90 0.47 0.56
C THR A 20 -2.31 0.67 -0.01
N ALA A 21 -2.58 0.12 -1.20
CA ALA A 21 -3.93 0.15 -1.79
C ALA A 21 -4.94 -0.63 -0.94
N ALA A 22 -4.56 -1.82 -0.46
CA ALA A 22 -5.42 -2.64 0.37
C ALA A 22 -5.80 -1.94 1.69
N VAL A 23 -4.87 -1.19 2.30
CA VAL A 23 -5.14 -0.38 3.49
C VAL A 23 -6.12 0.76 3.19
N ARG A 24 -5.88 1.52 2.11
CA ARG A 24 -6.83 2.56 1.65
C ARG A 24 -8.22 1.97 1.44
N ASP A 25 -8.30 0.84 0.74
CA ASP A 25 -9.56 0.21 0.41
C ASP A 25 -10.29 -0.33 1.65
N LEU A 26 -9.56 -0.81 2.66
CA LEU A 26 -10.11 -1.20 3.96
C LEU A 26 -10.80 -0.02 4.65
N HIS A 27 -10.12 1.12 4.75
CA HIS A 27 -10.68 2.32 5.41
C HIS A 27 -11.80 2.96 4.61
N ALA A 28 -11.75 2.89 3.27
CA ALA A 28 -12.82 3.39 2.41
C ALA A 28 -14.11 2.57 2.55
N HIS A 29 -14.01 1.24 2.65
CA HIS A 29 -15.18 0.35 2.78
C HIS A 29 -15.71 0.25 4.21
N TYR A 30 -14.82 0.37 5.21
CA TYR A 30 -15.18 0.21 6.63
C TYR A 30 -14.71 1.41 7.46
N PRO A 31 -15.27 2.62 7.24
CA PRO A 31 -14.82 3.83 7.92
C PRO A 31 -14.92 3.71 9.44
N GLY A 32 -13.79 3.93 10.13
CA GLY A 32 -13.72 3.90 11.60
C GLY A 32 -13.83 2.51 12.23
N ALA A 33 -13.90 1.43 11.44
CA ALA A 33 -13.91 0.07 11.96
C ALA A 33 -12.51 -0.42 12.37
N TYR A 34 -11.45 0.14 11.76
CA TYR A 34 -10.07 -0.29 11.94
C TYR A 34 -9.13 0.87 12.27
N VAL A 35 -8.11 0.57 13.07
CA VAL A 35 -6.91 1.40 13.25
C VAL A 35 -5.74 0.56 12.75
N THR A 36 -5.02 1.02 11.74
CA THR A 36 -3.97 0.22 11.09
C THR A 36 -2.59 0.83 11.29
N ASP A 37 -1.63 -0.04 11.57
CA ASP A 37 -0.20 0.22 11.50
C ASP A 37 0.48 -0.86 10.63
N VAL A 38 1.75 -0.66 10.28
CA VAL A 38 2.48 -1.53 9.35
C VAL A 38 3.88 -1.87 9.84
N ARG A 39 4.36 -3.06 9.47
CA ARG A 39 5.75 -3.51 9.66
C ARG A 39 6.29 -4.02 8.32
N THR A 40 6.96 -3.14 7.60
CA THR A 40 7.49 -3.43 6.25
C THR A 40 8.92 -2.89 6.09
N PRO A 41 9.75 -3.49 5.21
CA PRO A 41 11.15 -3.08 5.03
C PRO A 41 11.31 -1.71 4.34
N CYS A 42 10.24 -1.16 3.76
CA CYS A 42 10.23 0.11 3.03
C CYS A 42 9.26 1.11 3.66
N GLY A 43 9.56 1.50 4.91
CA GLY A 43 8.73 2.41 5.72
C GLY A 43 8.38 3.73 5.03
N HIS A 44 9.27 4.28 4.20
CA HIS A 44 9.01 5.54 3.47
C HIS A 44 7.77 5.50 2.57
N LEU A 45 7.34 4.32 2.10
CA LEU A 45 6.09 4.21 1.30
C LEU A 45 4.84 4.57 2.10
N TRP A 46 4.92 4.55 3.43
CA TRP A 46 3.83 4.81 4.35
C TRP A 46 3.88 6.21 4.96
N GLU A 47 4.92 6.99 4.66
CA GLU A 47 5.02 8.38 5.10
C GLU A 47 3.82 9.19 4.59
N ASN A 48 3.32 10.07 5.46
CA ASN A 48 2.15 10.91 5.21
C ASN A 48 0.86 10.14 4.85
N ASN A 49 0.83 8.81 5.02
CA ASN A 49 -0.35 8.03 4.71
C ASN A 49 -1.42 8.27 5.80
N PRO A 50 -2.61 8.82 5.45
CA PRO A 50 -3.62 9.21 6.44
C PRO A 50 -4.29 8.01 7.13
N TRP A 51 -4.05 6.79 6.63
CA TRP A 51 -4.62 5.56 7.15
C TRP A 51 -3.71 4.85 8.15
N ILE A 52 -2.49 5.35 8.36
CA ILE A 52 -1.53 4.76 9.30
C ILE A 52 -1.54 5.53 10.62
N THR A 53 -1.73 4.80 11.71
CA THR A 53 -1.61 5.30 13.08
C THR A 53 -0.62 4.40 13.81
N PRO A 54 0.43 4.94 14.44
CA PRO A 54 1.39 4.13 15.20
C PRO A 54 0.69 3.31 16.29
N ILE A 55 0.99 2.02 16.35
CA ILE A 55 0.53 1.08 17.37
C ILE A 55 1.77 0.42 17.97
N ASP A 56 1.86 0.35 19.29
CA ASP A 56 2.97 -0.32 19.98
C ASP A 56 2.96 -1.82 19.66
N ASP A 57 4.15 -2.41 19.45
CA ASP A 57 4.29 -3.84 19.13
C ASP A 57 3.72 -4.77 20.23
N ASP A 58 3.73 -4.28 21.47
CA ASP A 58 3.24 -5.01 22.65
C ASP A 58 1.80 -4.62 23.04
N ASP A 59 1.07 -3.85 22.21
CA ASP A 59 -0.32 -3.47 22.48
C ASP A 59 -1.21 -4.73 22.53
N PRO A 60 -1.80 -5.07 23.70
CA PRO A 60 -2.56 -6.30 23.86
C PRO A 60 -3.90 -6.30 23.10
N GLU A 61 -4.35 -5.13 22.62
CA GLU A 61 -5.55 -4.98 21.81
C GLU A 61 -5.27 -5.06 20.31
N ALA A 62 -3.99 -5.08 19.90
CA ALA A 62 -3.59 -5.11 18.51
C ALA A 62 -3.46 -6.55 17.98
N GLU A 63 -4.12 -6.84 16.87
CA GLU A 63 -3.92 -8.08 16.13
C GLU A 63 -2.85 -7.88 15.06
N THR A 64 -1.80 -8.70 15.09
CA THR A 64 -0.81 -8.73 14.02
C THR A 64 -1.23 -9.68 12.91
N ILE A 65 -1.24 -9.22 11.66
CA ILE A 65 -1.55 -10.01 10.47
C ILE A 65 -0.34 -10.03 9.54
N ASP A 66 0.22 -11.23 9.33
CA ASP A 66 1.15 -11.50 8.24
C ASP A 66 0.42 -11.42 6.90
N CYS A 67 0.57 -10.30 6.22
CA CYS A 67 -0.12 -10.05 4.95
C CYS A 67 0.51 -10.90 3.85
N LEU A 68 -0.23 -11.89 3.37
CA LEU A 68 0.17 -12.75 2.26
C LEU A 68 -0.62 -12.39 0.99
N TYR A 69 -0.26 -12.99 -0.14
CA TYR A 69 -0.93 -12.75 -1.42
C TYR A 69 -1.12 -14.03 -2.28
N PRO A 70 -1.66 -15.13 -1.74
CA PRO A 70 -1.75 -16.40 -2.46
C PRO A 70 -2.49 -16.32 -3.82
N LEU A 71 -3.29 -15.27 -4.03
CA LEU A 71 -3.97 -15.00 -5.30
C LEU A 71 -3.00 -14.95 -6.49
N ILE A 72 -1.74 -14.53 -6.30
CA ILE A 72 -0.77 -14.46 -7.41
C ILE A 72 -0.49 -15.82 -8.04
N HIS A 73 -0.68 -16.92 -7.31
CA HIS A 73 -0.45 -18.27 -7.80
C HIS A 73 -1.49 -18.67 -8.87
N ARG A 74 -2.53 -17.85 -9.07
CA ARG A 74 -3.57 -18.01 -10.10
C ARG A 74 -3.50 -16.94 -11.20
N SER A 75 -2.42 -16.16 -11.26
CA SER A 75 -2.25 -15.03 -12.20
C SER A 75 -2.41 -15.39 -13.68
N ASN A 76 -2.17 -16.65 -14.07
CA ASN A 76 -2.37 -17.14 -15.45
C ASN A 76 -3.69 -17.91 -15.65
N GLN A 77 -4.51 -18.02 -14.61
CA GLN A 77 -5.76 -18.80 -14.61
C GLN A 77 -6.99 -17.92 -14.37
N GLN A 78 -6.81 -16.76 -13.74
CA GLN A 78 -7.88 -15.85 -13.37
C GLN A 78 -7.53 -14.41 -13.74
N PRO A 79 -8.52 -13.57 -14.08
CA PRO A 79 -8.30 -12.21 -14.56
C PRO A 79 -8.04 -11.21 -13.41
N TRP A 80 -7.23 -11.61 -12.42
CA TRP A 80 -6.91 -10.75 -11.27
C TRP A 80 -5.63 -9.96 -11.52
N HIS A 81 -5.74 -8.64 -11.44
CA HIS A 81 -4.56 -7.78 -11.37
C HIS A 81 -3.89 -7.90 -9.99
N PHE A 82 -2.56 -7.78 -9.90
CA PHE A 82 -1.81 -7.95 -8.66
C PHE A 82 -2.29 -7.04 -7.52
N LEU A 83 -2.81 -5.85 -7.84
CA LEU A 83 -3.46 -4.93 -6.91
C LEU A 83 -4.54 -5.60 -6.02
N HIS A 84 -5.22 -6.64 -6.51
CA HIS A 84 -6.25 -7.35 -5.74
C HIS A 84 -5.66 -8.26 -4.66
N ALA A 85 -4.38 -8.64 -4.75
CA ALA A 85 -3.89 -9.81 -4.04
C ALA A 85 -3.89 -9.66 -2.51
N PHE A 86 -3.44 -8.51 -2.00
CA PHE A 86 -3.51 -8.21 -0.56
C PHE A 86 -4.93 -7.92 -0.09
N GLY A 87 -5.70 -7.14 -0.86
CA GLY A 87 -7.10 -6.84 -0.52
C GLY A 87 -7.94 -8.11 -0.42
N HIS A 88 -7.74 -9.06 -1.34
CA HIS A 88 -8.40 -10.36 -1.31
C HIS A 88 -8.00 -11.19 -0.09
N TYR A 89 -6.70 -11.24 0.24
CA TYR A 89 -6.23 -11.93 1.43
C TYR A 89 -6.82 -11.34 2.72
N LEU A 90 -6.84 -10.01 2.85
CA LEU A 90 -7.46 -9.32 3.99
C LEU A 90 -8.97 -9.56 4.05
N ALA A 91 -9.64 -9.56 2.89
CA ALA A 91 -11.07 -9.84 2.80
C ALA A 91 -11.40 -11.23 3.38
N GLU A 92 -10.62 -12.24 3.01
CA GLU A 92 -10.79 -13.60 3.54
C GLU A 92 -10.41 -13.68 5.03
N ARG A 93 -9.28 -13.05 5.43
CA ARG A 93 -8.74 -13.14 6.80
C ARG A 93 -9.58 -12.41 7.85
N LEU A 94 -10.31 -11.39 7.45
CA LEU A 94 -11.14 -10.54 8.30
C LEU A 94 -12.65 -10.76 8.09
N ASP A 95 -13.04 -11.70 7.22
CA ASP A 95 -14.44 -11.96 6.83
C ASP A 95 -15.16 -10.70 6.31
N LEU A 96 -14.53 -10.01 5.36
CA LEU A 96 -14.96 -8.74 4.76
C LEU A 96 -15.40 -8.92 3.30
N PRO A 97 -16.63 -9.40 3.03
CA PRO A 97 -17.07 -9.77 1.69
C PRO A 97 -17.14 -8.60 0.69
N HIS A 98 -17.18 -7.36 1.19
CA HIS A 98 -17.25 -6.15 0.36
C HIS A 98 -15.90 -5.44 0.18
N LEU A 99 -14.79 -6.00 0.68
CA LEU A 99 -13.48 -5.39 0.46
C LEU A 99 -13.03 -5.63 -0.99
N HIS A 100 -13.03 -4.57 -1.79
CA HIS A 100 -12.57 -4.58 -3.19
C HIS A 100 -11.79 -3.31 -3.52
N PRO A 101 -10.99 -3.28 -4.60
CA PRO A 101 -10.22 -2.08 -4.94
C PRO A 101 -11.10 -0.86 -5.24
N THR A 102 -10.83 0.27 -4.59
CA THR A 102 -11.53 1.55 -4.88
C THR A 102 -10.87 2.35 -5.99
N ALA A 103 -9.57 2.15 -6.22
CA ALA A 103 -8.81 2.80 -7.28
C ALA A 103 -7.74 1.86 -7.84
N PHE A 104 -7.47 1.93 -9.15
CA PHE A 104 -6.52 1.08 -9.86
C PHE A 104 -5.07 1.57 -9.72
N ARG A 105 -4.59 1.75 -8.49
CA ARG A 105 -3.21 2.16 -8.15
C ARG A 105 -2.87 1.88 -6.68
N GLY A 106 -1.58 1.84 -6.37
CA GLY A 106 -1.08 1.99 -5.00
C GLY A 106 -1.50 3.32 -4.36
N ASP A 107 -1.22 3.49 -3.07
CA ASP A 107 -1.63 4.65 -2.28
C ASP A 107 -0.41 5.27 -1.55
N ILE A 108 0.34 6.09 -2.28
CA ILE A 108 1.52 6.81 -1.77
C ILE A 108 1.17 8.29 -1.60
N HIS A 109 1.57 8.87 -0.48
CA HIS A 109 1.25 10.24 -0.10
C HIS A 109 2.53 11.07 0.01
N LEU A 110 2.71 11.98 -0.95
CA LEU A 110 3.79 12.96 -0.89
C LEU A 110 3.44 14.06 0.12
N SER A 111 4.43 14.47 0.89
CA SER A 111 4.42 15.67 1.73
C SER A 111 4.20 16.94 0.91
N GLU A 112 3.85 18.05 1.57
CA GLU A 112 3.74 19.35 0.91
C GLU A 112 5.06 19.81 0.29
N GLU A 113 6.18 19.49 0.94
CA GLU A 113 7.53 19.81 0.45
C GLU A 113 7.85 19.06 -0.85
N GLU A 114 7.65 17.73 -0.88
CA GLU A 114 7.89 16.91 -2.08
C GLU A 114 7.02 17.34 -3.26
N ARG A 115 5.79 17.78 -3.00
CA ARG A 115 4.89 18.31 -4.05
C ARG A 115 5.37 19.63 -4.63
N GLY A 116 6.19 20.36 -3.88
CA GLY A 116 6.80 21.62 -4.31
C GLY A 116 8.07 21.44 -5.14
N TRP A 117 8.62 20.23 -5.22
CA TRP A 117 9.87 19.97 -5.94
C TRP A 117 9.69 20.13 -7.46
N PHE A 118 10.72 20.69 -8.10
CA PHE A 118 10.85 20.60 -9.54
C PHE A 118 11.28 19.18 -9.92
N SER A 119 10.88 18.73 -11.11
CA SER A 119 11.42 17.48 -11.63
C SER A 119 12.94 17.61 -11.77
N GLN A 120 13.69 16.53 -11.54
CA GLN A 120 15.15 16.53 -11.78
C GLN A 120 15.49 16.94 -13.21
N VAL A 121 14.61 16.63 -14.17
CA VAL A 121 14.75 17.08 -15.56
C VAL A 121 14.72 18.60 -15.61
N ARG A 122 13.70 19.24 -15.01
CA ARG A 122 13.60 20.70 -14.95
C ARG A 122 14.81 21.34 -14.27
N GLU A 123 15.33 20.75 -13.19
CA GLU A 123 16.55 21.24 -12.53
C GLU A 123 17.77 21.19 -13.46
N LEU A 124 17.90 20.13 -14.27
CA LEU A 124 19.03 19.92 -15.17
C LEU A 124 18.96 20.76 -16.46
N VAL A 125 17.79 20.86 -17.09
CA VAL A 125 17.63 21.55 -18.38
C VAL A 125 17.05 22.97 -18.27
N GLY A 126 16.58 23.38 -17.09
CA GLY A 126 16.02 24.72 -16.86
C GLY A 126 14.67 24.98 -17.54
N VAL A 127 14.04 23.95 -18.11
CA VAL A 127 12.75 24.03 -18.80
C VAL A 127 11.76 23.03 -18.22
N ASP A 128 10.49 23.42 -18.18
CA ASP A 128 9.39 22.62 -17.65
C ASP A 128 8.64 21.95 -18.81
N GLU A 129 9.24 20.92 -19.39
CA GLU A 129 8.73 20.21 -20.57
C GLU A 129 8.39 18.75 -20.24
N PRO A 130 7.34 18.17 -20.84
CA PRO A 130 7.04 16.75 -20.69
C PRO A 130 8.19 15.85 -21.16
N PHE A 131 8.48 14.80 -20.40
CA PHE A 131 9.54 13.84 -20.71
C PHE A 131 9.09 12.39 -20.48
N TRP A 132 9.81 11.47 -21.10
CA TRP A 132 9.60 10.03 -20.93
C TRP A 132 10.60 9.47 -19.93
N ILE A 133 10.10 8.75 -18.92
CA ILE A 133 10.94 7.89 -18.07
C ILE A 133 10.90 6.50 -18.68
N VAL A 134 12.06 6.00 -19.10
CA VAL A 134 12.20 4.64 -19.61
C VAL A 134 12.89 3.79 -18.55
N VAL A 135 12.12 2.96 -17.86
CA VAL A 135 12.65 1.99 -16.90
C VAL A 135 12.86 0.68 -17.65
N SER A 136 14.11 0.36 -18.02
CA SER A 136 14.44 -0.90 -18.73
C SER A 136 14.44 -2.14 -17.83
N GLY A 137 14.07 -1.98 -16.56
CA GLY A 137 14.06 -3.03 -15.55
C GLY A 137 15.43 -3.25 -14.90
N GLY A 138 15.41 -3.78 -13.68
CA GLY A 138 16.57 -4.22 -12.93
C GLY A 138 16.12 -5.17 -11.82
N LYS A 139 16.78 -6.33 -11.69
CA LYS A 139 16.73 -7.18 -10.51
C LYS A 139 18.15 -7.19 -9.94
N HIS A 140 18.32 -6.63 -8.76
CA HIS A 140 19.58 -6.65 -8.02
C HIS A 140 19.48 -7.66 -6.89
#